data_AF-A0A2L2WS81-F1
#
_entry.id   AF-A0A2L2WS81-F1
#
_cell.length_a   1.000
_cell.length_b   1.000
_cell.length_c   1.000
_cell.angle_alpha   90.00
_cell.angle_beta   90.00
_cell.angle_gamma   90.00
#
_symmetry.space_group_name_H-M   'P 1'
#
loop_
_entity.id
_entity.type
_entity.pdbx_description
1 polymer ?
#
loop_
_entity_poly.entity_id
_entity_poly.type
_entity_poly.pdbx_seq_one_letter_code
_entity_poly.pdbx_strand_id
1 'polypeptide(L)' 'MDWEPGDTCYRWHANGMLAEVRTPDGKVVSFGYDALGRRVSKQTGDT' A
#
# COMPACT_ATOMS: atom_id res chain seq x y z
N MET A 1 10.33 13.00 -8.39
CA MET A 1 9.49 12.70 -7.20
C MET A 1 10.06 11.40 -6.66
N ASP A 2 11.18 11.56 -5.98
CA ASP A 2 12.17 10.53 -5.77
C ASP A 2 12.00 10.05 -4.33
N TRP A 3 11.61 8.78 -4.21
CA TRP A 3 11.32 8.11 -2.95
C TRP A 3 12.61 8.08 -2.12
N GLU A 4 12.63 8.73 -0.96
CA GLU A 4 13.79 8.68 -0.08
C GLU A 4 13.74 7.38 0.76
N PRO A 5 14.81 6.57 0.76
CA PRO A 5 14.88 5.39 1.61
C PRO A 5 14.92 5.82 3.09
N GLY A 6 13.88 5.45 3.85
CA GLY A 6 13.69 5.90 5.24
C GLY A 6 12.26 6.34 5.55
N ASP A 7 11.48 6.67 4.53
CA ASP A 7 10.10 7.11 4.70
C ASP A 7 9.07 5.99 4.61
N THR A 8 7.94 6.19 5.29
CA THR A 8 6.74 5.37 5.07
C THR A 8 5.86 6.03 4.01
N CYS A 9 5.66 5.37 2.88
CA CYS A 9 4.83 5.88 1.79
C CYS A 9 3.46 5.20 1.78
N TYR A 10 2.43 5.96 1.43
CA TYR A 10 1.06 5.49 1.31
C TYR A 10 0.54 5.79 -0.10
N ARG A 11 0.03 4.76 -0.78
CA ARG A 11 -0.71 4.91 -2.04
C ARG A 11 -2.19 4.70 -1.81
N TRP A 12 -3.00 5.54 -2.43
CA TRP A 12 -4.45 5.52 -2.31
C TRP A 12 -5.08 5.30 -3.67
N HIS A 13 -6.18 4.55 -3.72
CA HIS A 13 -7.07 4.49 -4.86
C HIS A 13 -7.83 5.81 -5.00
N ALA A 14 -8.38 6.08 -6.20
CA ALA A 14 -9.14 7.30 -6.47
C ALA A 14 -10.39 7.47 -5.58
N ASN A 15 -10.91 6.37 -5.03
CA ASN A 15 -12.02 6.35 -4.08
C ASN A 15 -11.60 6.58 -2.61
N GLY A 16 -10.33 6.94 -2.36
CA GLY A 16 -9.82 7.23 -1.02
C GLY A 16 -9.44 5.99 -0.20
N MET A 17 -9.42 4.80 -0.79
CA MET A 17 -9.04 3.56 -0.11
C MET A 17 -7.53 3.32 -0.18
N LEU A 18 -6.93 2.81 0.90
CA LEU A 18 -5.48 2.58 0.97
C LEU A 18 -5.08 1.41 0.07
N ALA A 19 -4.39 1.69 -1.03
CA ALA A 19 -3.94 0.68 -1.99
C ALA A 19 -2.66 -0.01 -1.54
N GLU A 20 -1.69 0.75 -1.01
CA GLU A 20 -0.38 0.21 -0.65
C GLU A 20 0.32 1.04 0.43
N VAL A 21 1.12 0.36 1.24
CA VAL A 21 2.06 0.94 2.19
C VAL A 21 3.45 0.41 1.86
N ARG A 22 4.42 1.32 1.73
CA ARG A 22 5.84 0.95 1.70
C ARG A 22 6.48 1.43 3.00
N THR A 23 7.12 0.51 3.70
CA THR A 23 7.83 0.83 4.94
C THR A 23 9.25 1.29 4.64
N PRO A 24 9.90 1.99 5.60
CA PRO A 24 11.30 2.40 5.49
C PRO A 24 12.25 1.22 5.25
N ASP A 25 11.89 0.06 5.79
CA ASP A 25 12.62 -1.21 5.72
C ASP A 25 12.49 -1.89 4.33
N GLY A 26 11.89 -1.22 3.36
CA GLY A 26 11.68 -1.75 2.00
C GLY A 26 10.46 -2.65 1.85
N LYS A 27 9.84 -3.11 2.95
CA LYS A 27 8.64 -3.96 2.88
C LYS A 27 7.48 -3.24 2.22
N VAL A 28 6.81 -3.91 1.30
CA VAL A 28 5.63 -3.39 0.60
C VAL A 28 4.40 -4.20 1.02
N VAL A 29 3.34 -3.51 1.40
CA VAL A 29 2.06 -4.10 1.78
C VAL A 29 0.97 -3.54 0.89
N SER A 30 0.38 -4.37 0.02
CA SER A 30 -0.72 -3.96 -0.86
C SER A 30 -2.05 -4.51 -0.34
N PHE A 31 -3.12 -3.76 -0.55
CA PHE A 31 -4.48 -4.12 -0.15
C PHE A 31 -5.40 -4.19 -1.37
N GLY A 32 -6.26 -5.20 -1.40
CA GLY A 32 -7.29 -5.35 -2.41
C GLY A 32 -8.68 -5.22 -1.81
N TYR A 33 -9.59 -4.64 -2.59
CA TYR A 33 -10.96 -4.37 -2.18
C TYR A 33 -11.95 -4.91 -3.22
N ASP A 34 -13.12 -5.37 -2.76
CA ASP A 34 -14.23 -5.67 -3.65
C ASP A 34 -15.02 -4.39 -4.01
N ALA A 35 -15.98 -4.50 -4.93
CA ALA A 35 -16.77 -3.36 -5.41
C ALA A 35 -17.58 -2.66 -4.30
N LEU A 36 -17.86 -3.34 -3.18
CA LEU A 36 -18.53 -2.75 -2.01
C LEU A 36 -17.55 -2.07 -1.04
N GLY A 37 -16.25 -2.02 -1.36
CA GLY A 37 -15.23 -1.38 -0.53
C GLY A 37 -14.82 -2.19 0.70
N ARG A 38 -15.08 -3.49 0.76
CA ARG A 38 -14.54 -4.32 1.84
C ARG A 38 -13.16 -4.80 1.42
N ARG A 39 -12.23 -4.80 2.37
CA ARG A 39 -10.88 -5.32 2.13
C ARG A 39 -10.94 -6.84 2.05
N VAL A 40 -10.58 -7.39 0.90
CA VAL A 40 -10.62 -8.84 0.63
C VAL A 40 -9.22 -9.46 0.55
N SER A 41 -8.18 -8.64 0.41
CA SER A 41 -6.80 -9.14 0.41
C SER A 41 -5.83 -8.17 1.09
N LYS A 42 -4.76 -8.74 1.62
CA LYS A 42 -3.54 -8.05 2.08
C LYS A 42 -2.36 -8.90 1.67
N GLN A 43 -1.43 -8.33 0.94
CA GLN A 43 -0.24 -9.04 0.46
C GLN A 43 0.99 -8.27 0.90
N THR A 44 1.94 -8.98 1.50
CA THR A 44 3.21 -8.40 1.95
C THR A 44 4.31 -8.96 1.07
N GLY A 45 4.94 -8.10 0.27
CA GLY A 45 6.16 -8.41 -0.47
C GLY A 45 7.37 -8.02 0.37
N ASP A 46 8.22 -9.00 0.67
CA ASP A 46 9.59 -8.77 1.14
C ASP A 46 10.46 -8.70 -0.12
N THR A 47 11.23 -7.62 -0.29
CA THR A 47 12.18 -7.46 -1.41
C THR A 47 13.58 -7.76 -0.92
#